data_AF-A0A1G3XX01-F1
#
_entry.id   AF-A0A1G3XX01-F1
#
_cell.length_a   1.000
_cell.length_b   1.000
_cell.length_c   1.000
_cell.angle_alpha   90.00
_cell.angle_beta   90.00
_cell.angle_gamma   90.00
#
_symmetry.space_group_name_H-M   'P 1'
#
loop_
_entity.id
_entity.type
_entity.pdbx_description
1 polymer ?
#
loop_
_entity_poly.entity_id
_entity_poly.type
_entity_poly.pdbx_seq_one_letter_code
_entity_poly.pdbx_strand_id
1 'polypeptide(L)'
;MSEYPDCRDLQIYNHVSLYLTESFNQYAYKFKTVKELAQKIKEGIEGINPFIQKNTRTVCPNCKEVCCISKHGYYNYEDLVYIHALGLRPPDNEFGRKDSEPCQFLSEHGCSMERSFRPSGCNWYFCDPLLDYMEKQPDYQEFDMAMTNLAELWLKLLEEFSLLTNSSHSELF
;
A
#
# COMPACT_ATOMS: atom_id res chain seq x y z
N MET A 1 2.47 -21.00 2.37
CA MET A 1 1.92 -20.87 1.01
C MET A 1 0.87 -19.79 1.10
N SER A 2 1.03 -18.69 0.36
CA SER A 2 0.18 -17.49 0.47
C SER A 2 -1.30 -17.85 0.27
N GLU A 3 -2.16 -17.49 1.23
CA GLU A 3 -3.63 -17.59 1.09
C GLU A 3 -4.18 -16.63 0.03
N TYR A 4 -3.38 -15.66 -0.43
CA TYR A 4 -3.77 -14.64 -1.40
C TYR A 4 -3.20 -14.88 -2.81
N PRO A 5 -3.94 -14.43 -3.85
CA PRO A 5 -3.52 -14.54 -5.25
C PRO A 5 -2.26 -13.70 -5.54
N ASP A 6 -1.35 -14.24 -6.37
CA ASP A 6 -0.14 -13.54 -6.80
C ASP A 6 -0.46 -12.45 -7.82
N CYS A 7 -0.65 -11.23 -7.34
CA CYS A 7 -0.97 -10.07 -8.16
C CYS A 7 0.22 -9.53 -8.96
N ARG A 8 1.38 -10.21 -8.97
CA ARG A 8 2.46 -9.95 -9.92
C ARG A 8 2.23 -10.59 -11.29
N ASP A 9 1.29 -11.52 -11.38
CA ASP A 9 0.81 -12.03 -12.67
C ASP A 9 -0.28 -11.10 -13.23
N LEU A 10 -0.13 -10.70 -14.50
CA LEU A 10 -1.05 -9.75 -15.14
C LEU A 10 -2.48 -10.29 -15.23
N GLN A 11 -2.66 -11.59 -15.50
CA GLN A 11 -4.00 -12.17 -15.63
C GLN A 11 -4.69 -12.22 -14.26
N ILE A 12 -3.96 -12.63 -13.22
CA ILE A 12 -4.45 -12.63 -11.84
C ILE A 12 -4.78 -11.20 -11.40
N TYR A 13 -3.89 -10.25 -11.61
CA TYR A 13 -4.10 -8.84 -11.27
C TYR A 13 -5.36 -8.27 -11.91
N ASN A 14 -5.56 -8.51 -13.21
CA ASN A 14 -6.74 -8.03 -13.93
C ASN A 14 -8.02 -8.67 -13.42
N HIS A 15 -7.99 -9.97 -13.14
CA HIS A 15 -9.13 -10.70 -12.58
C HIS A 15 -9.52 -10.16 -11.20
N VAL A 16 -8.55 -10.00 -10.30
CA VAL A 16 -8.75 -9.43 -8.96
C VAL A 16 -9.27 -8.00 -9.04
N SER A 17 -8.67 -7.15 -9.88
CA SER A 17 -9.08 -5.75 -10.03
C SER A 17 -10.52 -5.62 -10.54
N LEU A 18 -10.92 -6.47 -11.50
CA LEU A 18 -12.30 -6.51 -12.00
C LEU A 18 -13.27 -6.95 -10.89
N TYR A 19 -12.97 -8.05 -10.21
CA TYR A 19 -13.78 -8.57 -9.11
C TYR A 19 -13.98 -7.52 -7.99
N LEU A 20 -12.91 -6.84 -7.58
CA LEU A 20 -12.98 -5.81 -6.54
C LEU A 20 -13.80 -4.60 -7.02
N THR A 21 -13.60 -4.16 -8.26
CA THR A 21 -14.38 -3.06 -8.85
C THR A 21 -15.88 -3.38 -8.82
N GLU A 22 -16.27 -4.57 -9.28
CA GLU A 22 -17.66 -5.02 -9.29
C GLU A 22 -18.22 -5.11 -7.88
N SER A 23 -17.46 -5.70 -6.95
CA SER A 23 -17.86 -5.88 -5.55
C SER A 23 -18.16 -4.53 -4.86
N PHE A 24 -17.24 -3.56 -4.97
CA PHE A 24 -17.41 -2.25 -4.34
C PHE A 24 -18.48 -1.36 -5.00
N ASN A 25 -18.81 -1.61 -6.27
CA ASN A 25 -19.87 -0.92 -7.01
C ASN A 25 -21.25 -1.51 -6.72
N GLN A 26 -21.40 -2.84 -6.83
CA GLN A 26 -22.68 -3.52 -6.67
C GLN A 26 -23.17 -3.51 -5.22
N TYR A 27 -22.25 -3.59 -4.26
CA TYR A 27 -22.58 -3.68 -2.83
C TYR A 27 -22.06 -2.46 -2.05
N ALA A 28 -22.16 -1.27 -2.62
CA ALA A 28 -21.59 -0.03 -2.06
C ALA A 28 -21.99 0.23 -0.59
N TYR A 29 -23.24 -0.06 -0.21
CA TYR A 29 -23.72 0.07 1.17
C TYR A 29 -23.08 -0.95 2.12
N LYS A 30 -22.91 -2.20 1.67
CA LYS A 30 -22.30 -3.30 2.44
C LYS A 30 -20.86 -2.97 2.82
N PHE A 31 -20.11 -2.35 1.91
CA PHE A 31 -18.71 -2.00 2.11
C PHE A 31 -18.48 -0.63 2.76
N LYS A 32 -19.52 0.04 3.30
CA LYS A 32 -19.38 1.38 3.89
C LYS A 32 -18.26 1.47 4.93
N THR A 33 -18.21 0.54 5.89
CA THR A 33 -17.17 0.49 6.92
C THR A 33 -15.77 0.32 6.33
N VAL A 34 -15.63 -0.54 5.31
CA VAL A 34 -14.35 -0.77 4.61
C VAL A 34 -13.87 0.52 3.93
N LYS A 35 -14.77 1.27 3.28
CA LYS A 35 -14.45 2.56 2.66
C LYS A 35 -14.03 3.61 3.69
N GLU A 36 -14.72 3.66 4.84
CA GLU A 36 -14.36 4.57 5.94
C GLU A 36 -12.99 4.24 6.55
N LEU A 37 -12.66 2.95 6.70
CA LEU A 37 -11.33 2.53 7.15
C LEU A 37 -10.25 2.89 6.13
N ALA A 38 -10.51 2.67 4.83
CA ALA A 38 -9.58 3.04 3.77
C ALA A 38 -9.28 4.54 3.79
N GLN A 39 -10.31 5.38 3.97
CA GLN A 39 -10.14 6.82 4.07
C GLN A 39 -9.28 7.22 5.29
N LYS A 40 -9.48 6.60 6.46
CA LYS A 40 -8.65 6.84 7.65
C LYS A 40 -7.19 6.42 7.44
N ILE A 41 -6.96 5.29 6.76
CA ILE A 41 -5.62 4.84 6.40
C ILE A 41 -4.95 5.85 5.47
N LYS A 42 -5.66 6.32 4.43
CA LYS A 42 -5.16 7.35 3.51
C LYS A 42 -4.73 8.60 4.27
N GLU A 43 -5.60 9.11 5.14
CA GLU A 43 -5.32 10.29 5.97
C GLU A 43 -4.12 10.07 6.90
N GLY A 44 -4.02 8.90 7.54
CA GLY A 44 -2.88 8.57 8.39
C GLY A 44 -1.57 8.51 7.61
N ILE A 45 -1.56 7.87 6.42
CA ILE A 45 -0.39 7.82 5.53
C ILE A 45 0.04 9.24 5.12
N GLU A 46 -0.93 10.08 4.78
CA GLU A 46 -0.68 11.49 4.42
C GLU A 46 -0.13 12.29 5.61
N GLY A 47 -0.62 12.01 6.83
CA GLY A 47 -0.14 12.63 8.07
C GLY A 47 1.32 12.30 8.39
N ILE A 48 1.75 11.06 8.18
CA ILE A 48 3.16 10.65 8.43
C ILE A 48 4.10 11.01 7.27
N ASN A 49 3.57 11.30 6.07
CA ASN A 49 4.38 11.52 4.87
C ASN A 49 5.41 12.67 5.02
N PRO A 50 5.12 13.83 5.65
CA PRO A 50 6.11 14.88 5.85
C PRO A 50 7.34 14.42 6.64
N PHE A 51 7.15 13.61 7.69
CA PHE A 51 8.25 13.05 8.46
C PHE A 51 9.12 12.15 7.57
N ILE A 52 8.51 11.23 6.84
CA ILE A 52 9.25 10.32 5.96
C ILE A 52 9.99 11.13 4.87
N GLN A 53 9.32 12.10 4.24
CA GLN A 53 9.88 12.90 3.15
C GLN A 53 11.05 13.78 3.59
N LYS A 54 10.99 14.35 4.80
CA LYS A 54 12.09 15.11 5.42
C LYS A 54 13.32 14.23 5.59
N ASN A 55 13.15 13.03 6.15
CA ASN A 55 14.25 12.12 6.44
C ASN A 55 14.86 11.50 5.16
N THR A 56 14.03 11.08 4.19
CA THR A 56 14.51 10.51 2.93
C THR A 56 15.29 11.53 2.10
N ARG A 57 14.91 12.82 2.11
CA ARG A 57 15.68 13.89 1.44
C ARG A 57 17.10 14.04 1.98
N THR A 58 17.33 13.69 3.24
CA THR A 58 18.67 13.75 3.84
C THR A 58 19.47 12.47 3.55
N VAL A 59 18.84 11.30 3.67
CA VAL A 59 19.53 10.00 3.62
C VAL A 59 19.68 9.49 2.19
N CYS A 60 18.61 9.50 1.40
CA CYS A 60 18.56 8.80 0.12
C CYS A 60 19.53 9.33 -0.95
N PRO A 61 19.81 10.65 -1.10
CA PRO A 61 20.72 11.14 -2.14
C PRO A 61 22.15 10.61 -2.05
N ASN A 62 22.57 10.14 -0.86
CA ASN A 62 23.91 9.59 -0.62
C ASN A 62 23.90 8.06 -0.49
N CYS A 63 22.76 7.41 -0.73
CA CYS A 63 22.62 5.97 -0.55
C CYS A 63 23.25 5.22 -1.73
N LYS A 64 24.17 4.29 -1.43
CA LYS A 64 24.81 3.44 -2.45
C LYS A 64 23.90 2.31 -2.94
N GLU A 65 22.98 1.87 -2.09
CA GLU A 65 22.05 0.76 -2.32
C GLU A 65 20.61 1.30 -2.29
N VAL A 66 20.17 1.87 -3.41
CA VAL A 66 18.84 2.49 -3.50
C VAL A 66 17.77 1.42 -3.38
N CYS A 67 17.12 1.34 -2.23
CA CYS A 67 16.12 0.32 -1.96
C CYS A 67 14.89 0.37 -2.89
N CYS A 68 14.59 1.53 -3.47
CA CYS A 68 13.55 1.67 -4.50
C CYS A 68 13.88 0.96 -5.82
N ILE A 69 15.13 0.51 -6.02
CA ILE A 69 15.51 -0.34 -7.16
C ILE A 69 15.08 -1.78 -6.88
N SER A 70 15.30 -2.29 -5.68
CA SER A 70 15.08 -3.70 -5.34
C SER A 70 13.68 -4.01 -4.79
N LYS A 71 12.83 -3.00 -4.60
CA LYS A 71 11.49 -3.13 -4.00
C LYS A 71 10.42 -2.63 -4.94
N HIS A 72 10.09 -3.50 -5.88
CA HIS A 72 9.09 -3.25 -6.90
C HIS A 72 7.75 -2.87 -6.26
N GLY A 73 7.26 -1.68 -6.63
CA GLY A 73 5.96 -1.14 -6.24
C GLY A 73 4.78 -1.85 -6.90
N TYR A 74 4.78 -3.19 -6.84
CA TYR A 74 3.61 -3.98 -7.20
C TYR A 74 2.61 -4.00 -6.05
N TYR A 75 1.34 -3.93 -6.40
CA TYR A 75 0.24 -4.10 -5.47
C TYR A 75 0.06 -5.58 -5.21
N ASN A 76 0.02 -5.98 -3.94
CA ASN A 76 -0.53 -7.26 -3.56
C ASN A 76 -2.07 -7.19 -3.51
N TYR A 77 -2.72 -8.31 -3.18
CA TYR A 77 -4.17 -8.39 -3.09
C TYR A 77 -4.73 -7.38 -2.08
N GLU A 78 -4.08 -7.28 -0.92
CA GLU A 78 -4.47 -6.38 0.17
C GLU A 78 -4.40 -4.90 -0.25
N ASP A 79 -3.36 -4.53 -0.99
CA ASP A 79 -3.21 -3.19 -1.55
C ASP A 79 -4.34 -2.89 -2.54
N LEU A 80 -4.71 -3.86 -3.38
CA LEU A 80 -5.83 -3.70 -4.31
C LEU A 80 -7.17 -3.52 -3.56
N VAL A 81 -7.41 -4.29 -2.48
CA VAL A 81 -8.60 -4.08 -1.63
C VAL A 81 -8.64 -2.64 -1.13
N TYR A 82 -7.53 -2.12 -0.59
CA TYR A 82 -7.43 -0.75 -0.11
C TYR A 82 -7.68 0.30 -1.21
N ILE A 83 -7.05 0.16 -2.39
CA ILE A 83 -7.22 1.10 -3.50
C ILE A 83 -8.66 1.12 -4.02
N HIS A 84 -9.27 -0.04 -4.19
CA HIS A 84 -10.67 -0.13 -4.63
C HIS A 84 -11.65 0.36 -3.56
N ALA A 85 -11.34 0.19 -2.27
CA ALA A 85 -12.12 0.77 -1.18
C ALA A 85 -12.11 2.31 -1.20
N LEU A 86 -11.02 2.94 -1.64
CA LEU A 86 -10.96 4.38 -1.89
C LEU A 86 -11.73 4.82 -3.15
N GLY A 87 -12.25 3.89 -3.94
CA GLY A 87 -12.86 4.18 -5.24
C GLY A 87 -11.85 4.64 -6.29
N LEU A 88 -10.58 4.30 -6.10
CA LEU A 88 -9.49 4.66 -6.99
C LEU A 88 -9.12 3.48 -7.89
N ARG A 89 -8.45 3.78 -9.01
CA ARG A 89 -7.87 2.77 -9.91
C ARG A 89 -6.35 2.76 -9.68
N PRO A 90 -5.73 1.60 -9.41
CA PRO A 90 -4.28 1.56 -9.28
C PRO A 90 -3.58 2.05 -10.57
N PRO A 91 -2.36 2.59 -10.49
CA PRO A 91 -1.64 3.05 -11.66
C PRO A 91 -1.38 1.88 -12.63
N ASP A 92 -1.21 2.22 -13.91
CA ASP A 92 -0.84 1.23 -14.91
C ASP A 92 0.56 0.70 -14.59
N ASN A 93 0.64 -0.58 -14.21
CA ASN A 93 1.89 -1.25 -13.89
C ASN A 93 2.46 -1.94 -15.13
N GLU A 94 3.76 -1.78 -15.36
CA GLU A 94 4.52 -2.61 -16.28
C GLU A 94 4.81 -3.98 -15.64
N PHE A 95 4.15 -5.02 -16.14
CA PHE A 95 4.34 -6.40 -15.69
C PHE A 95 5.55 -7.06 -16.38
N GLY A 96 6.19 -8.02 -15.69
CA GLY A 96 7.30 -8.81 -16.24
C GLY A 96 8.67 -8.15 -16.16
N ARG A 97 8.81 -7.03 -15.44
CA ARG A 97 10.11 -6.41 -15.12
C ARG A 97 10.92 -7.33 -14.20
N LYS A 98 12.25 -7.33 -14.36
CA LYS A 98 13.16 -8.10 -13.51
C LYS A 98 13.32 -7.43 -12.16
N ASP A 99 13.57 -8.24 -11.13
CA ASP A 99 13.77 -7.75 -9.77
C ASP A 99 14.98 -6.79 -9.63
N SER A 100 15.94 -6.85 -10.57
CA SER A 100 17.12 -5.97 -10.62
C SER A 100 16.91 -4.65 -11.35
N GLU A 101 15.75 -4.45 -12.00
CA GLU A 101 15.46 -3.20 -12.70
C GLU A 101 14.92 -2.14 -11.72
N PRO A 102 15.25 -0.85 -11.89
CA PRO A 102 14.64 0.21 -11.09
C PRO A 102 13.11 0.16 -11.14
N CYS A 103 12.42 0.52 -10.06
CA CYS A 103 10.96 0.65 -10.08
C CYS A 103 10.51 1.64 -11.18
N GLN A 104 9.45 1.31 -11.91
CA GLN A 104 8.90 2.15 -12.98
C GLN A 104 8.50 3.56 -12.53
N PHE A 105 8.18 3.71 -11.24
CA PHE A 105 7.77 4.98 -10.64
C PHE A 105 8.95 5.76 -10.03
N LEU A 106 10.18 5.28 -10.13
CA LEU A 106 11.36 5.99 -9.63
C LEU A 106 11.81 7.06 -10.62
N SER A 107 11.89 8.31 -10.15
CA SER A 107 12.44 9.46 -10.89
C SER A 107 13.69 10.02 -10.21
N GLU A 108 14.32 11.02 -10.84
CA GLU A 108 15.45 11.77 -10.25
C GLU A 108 15.11 12.47 -8.92
N HIS A 109 13.82 12.72 -8.67
CA HIS A 109 13.33 13.34 -7.43
C HIS A 109 12.72 12.33 -6.44
N GLY A 110 12.95 11.04 -6.67
CA GLY A 110 12.35 9.94 -5.91
C GLY A 110 11.10 9.38 -6.58
N CYS A 111 10.26 8.67 -5.82
CA CYS A 111 9.07 8.04 -6.37
C CYS A 111 8.03 9.09 -6.81
N SER A 112 7.53 8.97 -8.05
CA SER A 112 6.52 9.84 -8.65
C SER A 112 5.11 9.63 -8.10
N MET A 113 4.86 8.50 -7.42
CA MET A 113 3.57 8.20 -6.80
C MET A 113 3.40 8.95 -5.48
N GLU A 114 2.18 9.44 -5.23
CA GLU A 114 1.76 9.86 -3.90
C GLU A 114 1.84 8.70 -2.91
N ARG A 115 2.27 8.97 -1.68
CA ARG A 115 2.56 7.93 -0.68
C ARG A 115 1.32 7.09 -0.33
N SER A 116 0.16 7.72 -0.18
CA SER A 116 -1.12 7.06 0.08
C SER A 116 -1.55 6.13 -1.06
N PHE A 117 -0.96 6.29 -2.25
CA PHE A 117 -1.20 5.41 -3.39
C PHE A 117 -0.17 4.29 -3.49
N ARG A 118 0.99 4.39 -2.86
CA ARG A 118 2.03 3.36 -2.96
C ARG A 118 1.57 2.04 -2.32
N PRO A 119 2.01 0.89 -2.84
CA PRO A 119 1.78 -0.41 -2.19
C PRO A 119 2.27 -0.43 -0.74
N SER A 120 1.65 -1.26 0.09
CA SER A 120 2.03 -1.52 1.48
C SER A 120 3.53 -1.83 1.61
N GLY A 121 4.09 -2.63 0.69
CA GLY A 121 5.53 -2.93 0.66
C GLY A 121 6.44 -1.69 0.57
N CYS A 122 5.97 -0.60 -0.05
CA CYS A 122 6.67 0.68 -0.14
C CYS A 122 6.37 1.63 1.04
N ASN A 123 5.24 1.43 1.72
CA ASN A 123 4.84 2.23 2.89
C ASN A 123 5.42 1.70 4.20
N TRP A 124 5.61 0.38 4.32
CA TRP A 124 6.09 -0.28 5.54
C TRP A 124 7.59 -0.55 5.56
N TYR A 125 8.29 -0.32 4.44
CA TYR A 125 9.72 -0.56 4.38
C TYR A 125 10.56 0.71 4.54
N PHE A 126 11.49 0.64 5.49
CA PHE A 126 12.57 1.59 5.68
C PHE A 126 13.89 0.80 5.73
N CYS A 127 14.93 1.27 5.04
CA CYS A 127 16.25 0.65 5.10
C CYS A 127 16.98 1.07 6.38
N ASP A 128 17.94 0.27 6.84
CA ASP A 128 18.68 0.52 8.08
C ASP A 128 19.29 1.93 8.15
N PRO A 129 19.96 2.46 7.10
CA PRO A 129 20.50 3.83 7.16
C PRO A 129 19.43 4.91 7.35
N LEU A 130 18.21 4.66 6.86
CA LEU A 130 17.09 5.58 7.01
C LEU A 130 16.48 5.46 8.42
N LEU A 131 16.32 4.25 8.94
CA LEU A 131 15.86 4.01 10.31
C LEU A 131 16.82 4.61 11.34
N ASP A 132 18.13 4.34 11.22
CA ASP A 132 19.18 4.88 12.08
C ASP A 132 19.18 6.42 12.15
N TYR A 133 18.74 7.07 11.08
CA TYR A 133 18.60 8.52 11.00
C TYR A 133 17.27 9.01 11.57
N MET A 134 16.18 8.31 11.26
CA MET A 134 14.82 8.61 11.74
C MET A 134 14.73 8.51 13.26
N GLU A 135 15.30 7.48 13.87
CA GLU A 135 15.28 7.25 15.32
C GLU A 135 15.91 8.37 16.15
N LYS A 136 16.79 9.17 15.53
CA LYS A 136 17.46 10.31 16.16
C LYS A 136 16.65 11.61 16.06
N GLN A 137 15.55 11.60 15.32
CA GLN A 137 14.70 12.78 15.15
C GLN A 137 13.76 12.95 16.34
N PRO A 138 13.48 14.19 16.78
CA PRO A 138 12.62 14.47 17.93
C PRO A 138 11.16 13.99 17.74
N ASP A 139 10.70 13.94 16.49
CA ASP A 139 9.37 13.54 16.05
C ASP A 139 9.23 12.02 15.78
N TYR A 140 10.28 11.23 16.04
CA TYR A 140 10.26 9.79 15.75
C TYR A 140 9.22 9.00 16.57
N GLN A 141 9.08 9.29 17.86
CA GLN A 141 8.14 8.56 18.72
C GLN A 141 6.68 8.75 18.26
N GLU A 142 6.33 9.98 17.87
CA GLU A 142 5.00 10.28 17.32
C GLU A 142 4.79 9.55 15.98
N PHE A 143 5.80 9.54 15.13
CA PHE A 143 5.77 8.79 13.87
C PHE A 143 5.58 7.28 14.11
N ASP A 144 6.33 6.67 15.03
CA ASP A 144 6.26 5.24 15.34
C ASP A 144 4.89 4.83 15.91
N MET A 145 4.32 5.66 16.78
CA MET A 145 2.94 5.48 17.26
C MET A 145 1.92 5.58 16.11
N ALA A 146 2.08 6.56 15.22
CA ALA A 146 1.20 6.71 14.06
C ALA A 146 1.31 5.51 13.10
N MET A 147 2.51 4.97 12.89
CA MET A 147 2.74 3.75 12.11
C MET A 147 2.03 2.54 12.72
N THR A 148 2.10 2.39 14.05
CA THR A 148 1.38 1.33 14.78
C THR A 148 -0.13 1.44 14.58
N ASN A 149 -0.69 2.64 14.77
CA ASN A 149 -2.13 2.88 14.56
C ASN A 149 -2.56 2.60 13.12
N LEU A 150 -1.72 2.95 12.14
CA LEU A 150 -1.99 2.67 10.73
C LEU A 150 -1.98 1.18 10.43
N ALA A 151 -1.05 0.41 11.02
CA ALA A 151 -1.02 -1.04 10.86
C ALA A 151 -2.29 -1.69 11.43
N GLU A 152 -2.78 -1.23 12.59
CA GLU A 152 -4.05 -1.69 13.17
C GLU A 152 -5.25 -1.39 12.26
N LEU A 153 -5.31 -0.18 11.70
CA LEU A 153 -6.36 0.19 10.74
C LEU A 153 -6.30 -0.69 9.48
N TRP A 154 -5.10 -0.98 8.97
CA TRP A 154 -4.90 -1.85 7.80
C TRP A 154 -5.42 -3.26 8.05
N LEU A 155 -5.06 -3.87 9.20
CA LEU A 155 -5.56 -5.19 9.58
C LEU A 155 -7.08 -5.20 9.70
N LYS A 156 -7.65 -4.18 10.34
CA LYS A 156 -9.10 -4.05 10.49
C LYS A 156 -9.81 -3.91 9.14
N LEU A 157 -9.24 -3.16 8.20
CA LEU A 157 -9.78 -3.04 6.84
C LEU A 157 -9.89 -4.41 6.16
N LEU A 158 -8.84 -5.23 6.26
CA LEU A 158 -8.80 -6.55 5.64
C LEU A 158 -9.74 -7.54 6.32
N GLU A 159 -9.82 -7.51 7.65
CA GLU A 159 -10.75 -8.34 8.43
C GLU A 159 -12.21 -8.03 8.04
N GLU A 160 -12.60 -6.76 8.05
CA GLU A 160 -13.95 -6.32 7.67
C GLU A 160 -14.28 -6.71 6.23
N PHE A 161 -13.32 -6.52 5.31
CA PHE A 161 -13.51 -6.94 3.93
C PHE A 161 -13.73 -8.46 3.80
N SER A 162 -12.89 -9.26 4.48
CA SER A 162 -12.96 -10.73 4.48
C SER A 162 -14.28 -11.25 5.06
N LEU A 163 -14.78 -10.66 6.16
CA LEU A 163 -16.08 -11.03 6.73
C LEU A 163 -17.21 -10.82 5.72
N LEU A 164 -17.20 -9.68 5.03
CA LEU A 164 -18.25 -9.33 4.07
C LEU A 164 -18.22 -10.19 2.81
N THR A 165 -17.05 -10.59 2.32
CA THR A 165 -16.92 -11.46 1.15
C THR A 165 -17.19 -12.92 1.48
N ASN A 166 -16.75 -13.43 2.64
CA ASN A 166 -17.04 -14.79 3.08
C ASN A 166 -18.53 -15.01 3.39
N SER A 167 -19.22 -14.03 3.97
CA SER A 167 -20.69 -14.08 4.13
C SER A 167 -21.46 -13.98 2.81
N SER A 168 -20.82 -13.61 1.69
CA SER A 168 -21.46 -13.57 0.37
C SER A 168 -21.44 -14.93 -0.35
N HIS A 169 -20.57 -15.85 0.07
CA HIS A 169 -20.53 -17.21 -0.47
C HIS A 169 -21.68 -18.10 0.06
N SER A 170 -22.35 -17.73 1.15
CA SER A 170 -23.52 -18.46 1.67
C SER A 170 -24.85 -18.04 1.06
N GLU A 171 -24.89 -16.99 0.22
CA GLU A 171 -26.10 -16.56 -0.51
C GLU A 171 -26.06 -16.92 -2.00
N LEU A 172 -25.01 -17.63 -2.43
CA LEU A 172 -24.81 -18.10 -3.81
C LEU A 172 -24.85 -19.64 -3.94
N PHE A 173 -25.23 -20.36 -2.88
CA PHE A 173 -25.52 -21.80 -2.89
C PHE A 173 -26.77 -22.14 -2.09
#